data_AF-A0AAV2T5P3-F1
#
_entry.id   AF-A0AAV2T5P3-F1
#
_cell.length_a   1.000
_cell.length_b   1.000
_cell.length_c   1.000
_cell.angle_alpha   90.00
_cell.angle_beta   90.00
_cell.angle_gamma   90.00
#
_symmetry.space_group_name_H-M   'P 1'
#
loop_
_entity.id
_entity.type
_entity.pdbx_description
1 polymer ?
#
loop_
_entity_poly.entity_id
_entity_poly.type
_entity_poly.pdbx_seq_one_letter_code
_entity_poly.pdbx_strand_id
1 'polypeptide(L)'
;MDTDDTTPVPSPCGVDDAQIVSTVGKIFTCGSTEFIGDTTGQVITPERNNADKLNTPSFETPIHVEVCVSQFNVERPPVVEGHVVEFLRSLGPRHVPTVLNSCENHFSATTSDKAVERAAEFLTNCVTSISLLLDEADEFEGYDTGKSVDLCTIPLLVHIYQLVSGDEALPVHEMVEVGSETINGGTTWMLPSMEMQGLWDSLVFDTDIKLDLLSYAQTALLFADKNVSPSIISWNRVVLLYGPPGTGKTSLCRALANKLAIRMADRYSSAKLIELNTMNLMSKWFSESARLVARMFDAIKEYLESSNNLVCLLVDEVESLTAVRSSAMSGCEPSDAIRVVNAVLTQIDQIKRYPNVIILATSNVTGVIDPAFLDRADIRLFIGPPSAPAIYSIYRSCISELVRVGLLQAREINLLSYQALKAMRFTETKMNSLSLALWRLAQGSVGLNGRTLRKLPLLAHAFHLTKVIPGLRSHASFSGRLHLSGFGSSDSLSSNTERTMDSVELLRRECPQIPISISTFIQALQLTVEAQFAEVEALDLASSQKGRLSRDFSHSRSVVPLGPTGDR
;
A
#
# COMPACT_ATOMS: atom_id res chain seq x y z
N MET A 1 -53.72 3.99 -40.76
CA MET A 1 -54.85 4.75 -40.20
C MET A 1 -55.13 4.14 -38.84
N ASP A 2 -54.84 4.94 -37.82
CA ASP A 2 -55.30 4.95 -36.42
C ASP A 2 -56.10 3.74 -35.92
N THR A 3 -55.73 3.21 -34.75
CA THR A 3 -56.31 3.68 -33.47
C THR A 3 -55.67 2.96 -32.28
N ASP A 4 -55.53 3.71 -31.19
CA ASP A 4 -55.08 3.37 -29.84
C ASP A 4 -55.70 2.09 -29.23
N ASP A 5 -54.96 1.38 -28.38
CA ASP A 5 -55.25 1.42 -26.93
C ASP A 5 -54.14 0.85 -26.04
N THR A 6 -54.19 1.31 -24.80
CA THR A 6 -53.19 1.42 -23.73
C THR A 6 -52.92 0.15 -22.91
N THR A 7 -51.65 -0.08 -22.52
CA THR A 7 -51.24 -0.65 -21.20
C THR A 7 -49.84 -0.16 -20.80
N PRO A 8 -49.55 0.08 -19.50
CA PRO A 8 -48.33 0.73 -19.05
C PRO A 8 -47.18 -0.27 -18.87
N VAL A 9 -46.00 0.08 -19.37
CA VAL A 9 -44.74 -0.66 -19.14
C VAL A 9 -44.16 -0.22 -17.80
N PRO A 10 -43.77 -1.15 -16.90
CA PRO A 10 -43.17 -0.79 -15.62
C PRO A 10 -41.72 -0.32 -15.82
N SER A 11 -41.40 0.81 -15.19
CA SER A 11 -40.04 1.30 -14.96
C SER A 11 -39.22 0.28 -14.16
N PRO A 12 -37.94 0.00 -14.50
CA PRO A 12 -37.10 -0.83 -13.66
C PRO A 12 -36.72 -0.06 -12.40
N CYS A 13 -37.19 -0.54 -11.25
CA CYS A 13 -36.75 -0.10 -9.94
C CYS A 13 -35.23 -0.28 -9.81
N GLY A 14 -34.58 0.75 -9.24
CA GLY A 14 -33.18 0.72 -8.86
C GLY A 14 -32.90 -0.43 -7.90
N VAL A 15 -31.82 -1.14 -8.17
CA VAL A 15 -31.24 -2.10 -7.26
C VAL A 15 -30.15 -1.36 -6.49
N ASP A 16 -30.32 -1.29 -5.17
CA ASP A 16 -29.36 -0.70 -4.24
C ASP A 16 -27.98 -1.40 -4.34
N ASP A 17 -26.93 -0.61 -4.47
CA ASP A 17 -25.50 -1.02 -4.54
C ASP A 17 -24.97 -1.69 -3.25
N ALA A 18 -25.83 -2.02 -2.29
CA ALA A 18 -25.46 -2.61 -1.00
C ALA A 18 -25.38 -4.16 -1.02
N GLN A 19 -25.87 -4.84 -2.06
CA GLN A 19 -25.89 -6.32 -2.09
C GLN A 19 -24.67 -6.99 -2.74
N ILE A 20 -23.76 -6.23 -3.36
CA ILE A 20 -22.56 -6.80 -4.01
C ILE A 20 -21.44 -7.12 -3.00
N VAL A 21 -21.48 -6.54 -1.80
CA VAL A 21 -20.46 -6.73 -0.74
C VAL A 21 -20.53 -8.12 -0.09
N SER A 22 -21.68 -8.81 -0.17
CA SER A 22 -21.90 -10.11 0.49
C SER A 22 -21.36 -11.33 -0.29
N THR A 23 -21.15 -11.21 -1.60
CA THR A 23 -20.91 -12.39 -2.45
C THR A 23 -19.42 -12.74 -2.58
N VAL A 24 -18.51 -11.78 -2.39
CA VAL A 24 -17.06 -12.04 -2.48
C VAL A 24 -16.53 -12.77 -1.23
N GLY A 25 -17.15 -12.56 -0.06
CA GLY A 25 -16.78 -13.25 1.19
C GLY A 25 -17.13 -14.75 1.25
N LYS A 26 -17.90 -15.28 0.29
CA LYS A 26 -18.31 -16.71 0.25
C LYS A 26 -17.48 -17.58 -0.69
N ILE A 27 -16.64 -17.00 -1.54
CA ILE A 27 -15.84 -17.78 -2.50
C ILE A 27 -14.61 -18.42 -1.83
N PHE A 28 -14.20 -17.94 -0.64
CA PHE A 28 -13.03 -18.45 0.09
C PHE A 28 -13.34 -19.50 1.17
N THR A 29 -14.59 -19.99 1.26
CA THR A 29 -14.96 -21.06 2.21
C THR A 29 -15.68 -22.21 1.51
N CYS A 30 -14.95 -23.03 0.75
CA CYS A 30 -15.40 -24.39 0.46
C CYS A 30 -14.23 -25.30 0.15
N GLY A 31 -13.93 -26.20 1.08
CA GLY A 31 -12.86 -27.19 0.98
C GLY A 31 -13.15 -28.39 1.85
N SER A 32 -14.30 -29.03 1.67
CA SER A 32 -14.57 -30.39 2.14
C SER A 32 -15.20 -31.17 1.00
N THR A 33 -14.38 -31.98 0.34
CA THR A 33 -14.76 -32.92 -0.70
C THR A 33 -15.61 -34.05 -0.11
N GLU A 34 -16.87 -34.20 -0.54
CA GLU A 34 -17.61 -35.45 -0.39
C GLU A 34 -17.81 -36.10 -1.77
N PHE A 35 -17.38 -37.36 -1.84
CA PHE A 35 -17.52 -38.26 -2.98
C PHE A 35 -18.98 -38.69 -3.18
N ILE A 36 -19.38 -38.82 -4.44
CA ILE A 36 -20.67 -39.40 -4.86
C ILE A 36 -20.62 -40.92 -4.69
N GLY A 37 -21.65 -41.50 -4.09
CA GLY A 37 -21.93 -42.95 -4.05
C GLY A 37 -23.39 -43.22 -3.68
N ASP A 38 -24.03 -44.12 -4.43
CA ASP A 38 -25.48 -44.28 -4.61
C ASP A 38 -26.32 -44.85 -3.44
N THR A 39 -27.61 -44.51 -3.49
CA THR A 39 -28.82 -45.25 -3.05
C THR A 39 -28.83 -46.00 -1.71
N THR A 40 -29.66 -45.53 -0.76
CA THR A 40 -30.89 -46.19 -0.27
C THR A 40 -31.45 -45.40 0.92
N GLY A 41 -32.77 -45.24 0.97
CA GLY A 41 -33.45 -44.43 1.98
C GLY A 41 -33.52 -45.09 3.34
N GLN A 42 -33.29 -44.31 4.39
CA GLN A 42 -34.01 -44.41 5.67
C GLN A 42 -33.79 -43.15 6.50
N VAL A 43 -34.89 -42.49 6.86
CA VAL A 43 -34.95 -41.38 7.81
C VAL A 43 -34.69 -41.97 9.19
N ILE A 44 -33.57 -41.61 9.83
CA ILE A 44 -33.29 -41.91 11.23
C ILE A 44 -32.89 -40.60 11.91
N THR A 45 -33.70 -40.18 12.87
CA THR A 45 -33.47 -39.05 13.79
C THR A 45 -32.26 -39.31 14.67
N PRO A 46 -31.40 -38.32 15.00
CA PRO A 46 -30.30 -38.58 15.92
C PRO A 46 -30.80 -38.46 17.37
N GLU A 47 -30.72 -39.57 18.10
CA GLU A 47 -30.78 -39.59 19.56
C GLU A 47 -29.52 -38.93 20.15
N ARG A 48 -29.73 -38.14 21.19
CA ARG A 48 -28.68 -37.69 22.12
C ARG A 48 -27.99 -38.92 22.72
N ASN A 49 -26.65 -38.98 22.64
CA ASN A 49 -25.81 -39.12 23.84
C ASN A 49 -24.30 -39.19 23.53
N ASN A 50 -23.57 -38.66 24.51
CA ASN A 50 -22.19 -38.92 24.89
C ASN A 50 -21.07 -38.18 24.16
N ALA A 51 -20.63 -37.14 24.88
CA ALA A 51 -19.32 -36.57 24.84
C ALA A 51 -18.25 -37.65 25.01
N ASP A 52 -17.44 -37.83 23.97
CA ASP A 52 -16.04 -38.17 24.11
C ASP A 52 -15.25 -37.30 23.13
N LYS A 53 -14.34 -36.51 23.72
CA LYS A 53 -13.40 -35.64 23.00
C LYS A 53 -12.47 -36.52 22.17
N LEU A 54 -12.79 -36.70 20.90
CA LEU A 54 -11.79 -37.12 19.91
C LEU A 54 -10.97 -35.87 19.55
N ASN A 55 -9.81 -35.73 20.17
CA ASN A 55 -8.76 -34.82 19.71
C ASN A 55 -8.30 -35.29 18.32
N THR A 56 -8.95 -34.82 17.27
CA THR A 56 -8.32 -34.72 15.95
C THR A 56 -7.22 -33.67 16.05
N PRO A 57 -5.99 -33.93 15.57
CA PRO A 57 -4.99 -32.86 15.49
C PRO A 57 -5.54 -31.83 14.51
N SER A 58 -5.95 -30.68 15.01
CA SER A 58 -6.12 -29.49 14.18
C SER A 58 -4.81 -29.31 13.44
N PHE A 59 -4.82 -29.38 12.11
CA PHE A 59 -3.66 -29.00 11.31
C PHE A 59 -3.42 -27.51 11.60
N GLU A 60 -2.54 -27.22 12.55
CA GLU A 60 -2.17 -25.85 12.88
C GLU A 60 -1.53 -25.21 11.66
N THR A 61 -1.99 -24.02 11.30
CA THR A 61 -1.49 -23.25 10.17
C THR A 61 0.01 -22.96 10.35
N PRO A 62 0.82 -23.10 9.29
CA PRO A 62 2.26 -22.89 9.41
C PRO A 62 2.58 -21.42 9.72
N ILE A 63 3.64 -21.21 10.52
CA ILE A 63 4.17 -19.87 10.77
C ILE A 63 5.17 -19.52 9.68
N HIS A 64 5.00 -18.34 9.09
CA HIS A 64 5.97 -17.77 8.18
C HIS A 64 7.07 -17.05 8.98
N VAL A 65 8.31 -17.46 8.77
CA VAL A 65 9.49 -16.89 9.41
C VAL A 65 10.31 -16.16 8.34
N GLU A 66 10.25 -14.84 8.33
CA GLU A 66 11.03 -14.02 7.38
C GLU A 66 12.37 -13.63 8.02
N VAL A 67 13.47 -14.08 7.42
CA VAL A 67 14.83 -13.90 7.93
C VAL A 67 15.60 -12.97 7.00
N CYS A 68 15.87 -11.76 7.47
CA CYS A 68 16.72 -10.81 6.76
C CYS A 68 18.19 -11.09 7.12
N VAL A 69 18.98 -11.56 6.16
CA VAL A 69 20.42 -11.74 6.36
C VAL A 69 21.18 -10.42 6.19
N SER A 70 22.32 -10.32 6.85
CA SER A 70 23.28 -9.23 6.67
C SER A 70 23.87 -9.27 5.27
N GLN A 71 24.25 -8.11 4.73
CA GLN A 71 24.85 -8.02 3.40
C GLN A 71 26.24 -8.67 3.29
N PHE A 72 26.91 -8.81 4.45
CA PHE A 72 28.22 -9.44 4.55
C PHE A 72 28.12 -10.95 4.80
N ASN A 73 26.91 -11.51 4.84
CA ASN A 73 26.72 -12.94 5.04
C ASN A 73 27.24 -13.72 3.82
N VAL A 74 28.13 -14.67 4.06
CA VAL A 74 28.70 -15.56 3.02
C VAL A 74 28.08 -16.97 3.11
N GLU A 75 27.29 -17.22 4.14
CA GLU A 75 26.73 -18.53 4.43
C GLU A 75 25.55 -18.90 3.53
N ARG A 76 25.40 -20.19 3.27
CA ARG A 76 24.31 -20.70 2.41
C ARG A 76 22.97 -20.68 3.15
N PRO A 77 21.84 -20.42 2.46
CA PRO A 77 20.51 -20.42 3.06
C PRO A 77 20.17 -21.62 3.97
N PRO A 78 20.45 -22.89 3.60
CA PRO A 78 20.09 -24.03 4.47
C PRO A 78 20.86 -24.07 5.80
N VAL A 79 22.06 -23.48 5.87
CA VAL A 79 22.83 -23.39 7.12
C VAL A 79 22.20 -22.36 8.06
N VAL A 80 21.84 -21.21 7.50
CA VAL A 80 21.12 -20.15 8.23
C VAL A 80 19.76 -20.66 8.72
N GLU A 81 19.02 -21.37 7.87
CA GLU A 81 17.74 -21.98 8.22
C GLU A 81 17.86 -22.93 9.43
N GLY A 82 18.87 -23.80 9.44
CA GLY A 82 19.13 -24.73 10.54
C GLY A 82 19.32 -24.01 11.88
N HIS A 83 20.16 -22.97 11.91
CA HIS A 83 20.40 -22.18 13.12
C HIS A 83 19.18 -21.35 13.55
N VAL A 84 18.42 -20.80 12.59
CA VAL A 84 17.17 -20.07 12.89
C VAL A 84 16.15 -21.00 13.53
N VAL A 85 15.92 -22.18 12.95
CA VAL A 85 14.95 -23.14 13.49
C VAL A 85 15.38 -23.62 14.88
N GLU A 86 16.65 -23.97 15.05
CA GLU A 86 17.20 -24.38 16.36
C GLU A 86 17.00 -23.30 17.43
N PHE A 87 17.31 -22.04 17.10
CA PHE A 87 17.10 -20.91 17.98
C PHE A 87 15.61 -20.69 18.30
N LEU A 88 14.72 -20.66 17.31
CA LEU A 88 13.29 -20.43 17.52
C LEU A 88 12.63 -21.52 18.35
N ARG A 89 13.01 -22.79 18.14
CA ARG A 89 12.51 -23.92 18.94
C ARG A 89 12.92 -23.81 20.41
N SER A 90 14.04 -23.13 20.72
CA SER A 90 14.48 -22.90 22.11
C SER A 90 13.70 -21.80 22.85
N LEU A 91 13.03 -20.89 22.12
CA LEU A 91 12.34 -19.73 22.71
C LEU A 91 10.99 -20.09 23.37
N GLY A 92 10.44 -21.28 23.11
CA GLY A 92 9.14 -21.71 23.61
C GLY A 92 7.97 -20.89 23.03
N PRO A 93 6.87 -20.70 23.79
CA PRO A 93 5.70 -19.98 23.30
C PRO A 93 5.97 -18.48 23.12
N ARG A 94 5.59 -17.94 21.96
CA ARG A 94 5.76 -16.54 21.59
C ARG A 94 4.47 -15.98 21.00
N HIS A 95 4.23 -14.70 21.21
CA HIS A 95 3.14 -13.99 20.56
C HIS A 95 3.53 -13.72 19.10
N VAL A 96 2.61 -13.91 18.15
CA VAL A 96 2.84 -13.68 16.71
C VAL A 96 1.75 -12.72 16.21
N PRO A 97 2.08 -11.60 15.54
CA PRO A 97 3.39 -11.27 14.97
C PRO A 97 4.42 -10.78 16.00
N THR A 98 5.69 -11.15 15.78
CA THR A 98 6.84 -10.65 16.57
C THR A 98 8.04 -10.45 15.65
N VAL A 99 8.80 -9.38 15.88
CA VAL A 99 10.07 -9.11 15.20
C VAL A 99 11.21 -9.20 16.23
N LEU A 100 12.22 -10.02 15.93
CA LEU A 100 13.44 -10.18 16.71
C LEU A 100 14.59 -9.54 15.95
N ASN A 101 15.17 -8.48 16.51
CA ASN A 101 16.26 -7.72 15.89
C ASN A 101 17.60 -7.98 16.58
N SER A 102 18.68 -8.02 15.79
CA SER A 102 20.05 -8.10 16.33
C SER A 102 20.39 -6.90 17.21
N CYS A 103 19.98 -5.70 16.80
CA CYS A 103 20.30 -4.43 17.47
C CYS A 103 19.68 -4.29 18.87
N GLU A 104 18.61 -5.03 19.17
CA GLU A 104 17.94 -5.00 20.48
C GLU A 104 18.39 -6.16 21.38
N ASN A 105 19.46 -6.87 21.01
CA ASN A 105 20.01 -8.04 21.71
C ASN A 105 18.98 -9.18 21.91
N HIS A 106 17.95 -9.28 21.07
CA HIS A 106 16.93 -10.34 21.17
C HIS A 106 17.48 -11.74 20.90
N PHE A 107 18.65 -11.83 20.27
CA PHE A 107 19.35 -13.10 20.06
C PHE A 107 20.13 -13.57 21.30
N SER A 108 20.16 -12.80 22.40
CA SER A 108 20.81 -13.25 23.64
C SER A 108 20.00 -14.36 24.32
N ALA A 109 20.47 -15.60 24.17
CA ALA A 109 19.89 -16.74 24.87
C ALA A 109 20.53 -16.87 26.28
N THR A 110 19.71 -16.84 27.33
CA THR A 110 20.13 -17.23 28.69
C THR A 110 19.82 -18.71 28.90
N THR A 111 20.50 -19.57 28.14
CA THR A 111 20.26 -21.02 28.14
C THR A 111 21.52 -21.79 28.51
N SER A 112 21.37 -22.92 29.21
CA SER A 112 22.48 -23.85 29.50
C SER A 112 22.89 -24.72 28.31
N ASP A 113 22.16 -24.64 27.19
CA ASP A 113 22.43 -25.41 25.99
C ASP A 113 23.46 -24.71 25.10
N LYS A 114 24.63 -25.34 24.95
CA LYS A 114 25.74 -24.84 24.13
C LYS A 114 25.40 -24.77 22.64
N ALA A 115 24.43 -25.55 22.17
CA ALA A 115 24.02 -25.52 20.77
C ALA A 115 23.23 -24.24 20.45
N VAL A 116 22.29 -23.89 21.33
CA VAL A 116 21.51 -22.64 21.25
C VAL A 116 22.41 -21.41 21.40
N GLU A 117 23.39 -21.46 22.30
CA GLU A 117 24.36 -20.36 22.48
C GLU A 117 25.18 -20.11 21.20
N ARG A 118 25.64 -21.17 20.53
CA ARG A 118 26.33 -21.05 19.23
C ARG A 118 25.41 -20.54 18.13
N ALA A 119 24.17 -21.02 18.09
CA ALA A 119 23.18 -20.54 17.12
C ALA A 119 22.91 -19.05 17.34
N ALA A 120 22.72 -18.60 18.58
CA ALA A 120 22.56 -17.19 18.93
C ALA A 120 23.75 -16.31 18.51
N GLU A 121 24.98 -16.76 18.77
CA GLU A 121 26.19 -16.05 18.38
C GLU A 121 26.34 -15.96 16.85
N PHE A 122 26.04 -17.06 16.15
CA PHE A 122 25.98 -17.11 14.69
C PHE A 122 24.93 -16.13 14.13
N LEU A 123 23.71 -16.17 14.65
CA LEU A 123 22.61 -15.31 14.20
C LEU A 123 22.91 -13.83 14.43
N THR A 124 23.57 -13.49 15.53
CA THR A 124 23.96 -12.10 15.83
C THR A 124 24.90 -11.53 14.76
N ASN A 125 25.76 -12.36 14.16
CA ASN A 125 26.70 -11.96 13.11
C ASN A 125 26.07 -11.99 11.70
N CYS A 126 25.22 -12.96 11.42
CA CYS A 126 24.72 -13.24 10.07
C CYS A 126 23.32 -12.69 9.77
N VAL A 127 22.49 -12.46 10.79
CA VAL A 127 21.07 -12.11 10.64
C VAL A 127 20.79 -10.73 11.23
N THR A 128 20.10 -9.89 10.46
CA THR A 128 19.71 -8.55 10.88
C THR A 128 18.42 -8.59 11.69
N SER A 129 17.41 -9.31 11.18
CA SER A 129 16.08 -9.41 11.79
C SER A 129 15.39 -10.73 11.45
N ILE A 130 14.59 -11.26 12.38
CA ILE A 130 13.71 -12.41 12.19
C ILE A 130 12.27 -11.97 12.50
N SER A 131 11.37 -12.09 11.54
CA SER A 131 9.96 -11.72 11.69
C SER A 131 9.08 -12.97 11.64
N LEU A 132 8.31 -13.19 12.70
CA LEU A 132 7.31 -14.25 12.80
C LEU A 132 5.95 -13.70 12.39
N LEU A 133 5.29 -14.36 11.44
CA LEU A 133 4.03 -13.93 10.83
C LEU A 133 3.08 -15.11 10.66
N LEU A 134 1.77 -14.84 10.76
CA LEU A 134 0.70 -15.78 10.47
C LEU A 134 0.02 -15.37 9.16
N ASP A 135 -0.46 -16.36 8.41
CA ASP A 135 -1.28 -16.17 7.21
C ASP A 135 -2.80 -16.15 7.54
N GLU A 136 -3.17 -16.30 8.83
CA GLU A 136 -4.57 -16.21 9.27
C GLU A 136 -4.97 -14.74 9.51
N ALA A 137 -6.04 -14.36 8.82
CA ALA A 137 -6.91 -13.26 9.21
C ALA A 137 -7.78 -13.73 10.38
N ASP A 138 -7.38 -13.42 11.62
CA ASP A 138 -8.35 -13.46 12.71
C ASP A 138 -9.42 -12.40 12.37
N GLU A 139 -10.68 -12.82 12.21
CA GLU A 139 -11.81 -11.98 11.83
C GLU A 139 -11.78 -10.63 12.58
N PHE A 140 -11.44 -9.53 11.90
CA PHE A 140 -11.39 -8.19 12.52
C PHE A 140 -10.43 -8.09 13.74
N GLU A 141 -9.55 -9.07 13.94
CA GLU A 141 -8.90 -9.39 15.21
C GLU A 141 -7.37 -9.29 15.18
N GLY A 142 -6.86 -8.29 14.45
CA GLY A 142 -5.89 -7.35 15.03
C GLY A 142 -4.40 -7.67 14.92
N TYR A 143 -3.75 -6.76 14.20
CA TYR A 143 -2.31 -6.56 14.03
C TYR A 143 -1.46 -6.40 15.31
N ASP A 144 -2.01 -6.51 16.53
CA ASP A 144 -1.41 -5.90 17.73
C ASP A 144 -1.48 -6.72 19.02
N THR A 145 -2.42 -7.67 19.18
CA THR A 145 -2.51 -8.49 20.41
C THR A 145 -1.71 -9.78 20.32
N GLY A 146 -1.44 -10.24 19.11
CA GLY A 146 -0.61 -11.39 18.80
C GLY A 146 -1.16 -12.70 19.34
N LYS A 147 -1.27 -13.73 18.50
CA LYS A 147 -1.63 -15.07 18.94
C LYS A 147 -0.43 -15.67 19.65
N SER A 148 -0.58 -16.14 20.90
CA SER A 148 0.47 -16.90 21.57
C SER A 148 0.54 -18.28 20.93
N VAL A 149 1.65 -18.59 20.26
CA VAL A 149 1.87 -19.86 19.57
C VAL A 149 3.10 -20.54 20.12
N ASP A 150 3.01 -21.86 20.32
CA ASP A 150 4.16 -22.67 20.70
C ASP A 150 5.05 -22.95 19.49
N LEU A 151 6.21 -22.31 19.47
CA LEU A 151 7.18 -22.50 18.39
C LEU A 151 7.81 -23.89 18.40
N CYS A 152 7.65 -24.71 19.45
CA CYS A 152 8.23 -26.05 19.54
C CYS A 152 7.55 -27.09 18.65
N THR A 153 6.24 -26.95 18.41
CA THR A 153 5.42 -27.98 17.75
C THR A 153 4.97 -27.60 16.35
N ILE A 154 4.76 -26.31 16.09
CA ILE A 154 4.16 -25.83 14.84
C ILE A 154 5.13 -25.92 13.66
N PRO A 155 4.66 -26.15 12.41
CA PRO A 155 5.53 -26.07 11.24
C PRO A 155 6.00 -24.63 10.99
N LEU A 156 7.31 -24.46 10.76
CA LEU A 156 7.95 -23.18 10.46
C LEU A 156 8.33 -23.15 8.97
N LEU A 157 7.82 -22.18 8.23
CA LEU A 157 8.19 -21.90 6.84
C LEU A 157 9.18 -20.74 6.80
N VAL A 158 10.46 -21.05 6.62
CA VAL A 158 11.53 -20.05 6.69
C VAL A 158 11.80 -19.44 5.31
N HIS A 159 11.69 -18.12 5.23
CA HIS A 159 11.93 -17.30 4.05
C HIS A 159 13.19 -16.48 4.27
N ILE A 160 14.31 -16.91 3.69
CA ILE A 160 15.61 -16.24 3.85
C ILE A 160 15.81 -15.29 2.68
N TYR A 161 16.06 -14.02 2.99
CA TYR A 161 16.26 -12.99 1.97
C TYR A 161 17.35 -12.00 2.39
N GLN A 162 17.96 -11.38 1.38
CA GLN A 162 18.94 -10.31 1.54
C GLN A 162 18.37 -9.04 0.93
N LEU A 163 18.42 -7.93 1.68
CA LEU A 163 18.01 -6.64 1.16
C LEU A 163 19.06 -6.08 0.21
N VAL A 164 18.62 -5.68 -0.98
CA VAL A 164 19.41 -4.87 -1.90
C VAL A 164 19.58 -3.48 -1.28
N SER A 165 20.81 -2.98 -1.24
CA SER A 165 21.15 -1.68 -0.66
C SER A 165 22.19 -0.93 -1.49
N GLY A 166 22.50 0.32 -1.09
CA GLY A 166 23.42 1.18 -1.83
C GLY A 166 22.83 1.64 -3.15
N ASP A 167 23.69 1.90 -4.14
CA ASP A 167 23.27 2.44 -5.44
C ASP A 167 22.36 1.46 -6.21
N GLU A 168 22.48 0.16 -5.97
CA GLU A 168 21.65 -0.88 -6.62
C GLU A 168 20.20 -0.91 -6.10
N ALA A 169 19.95 -0.33 -4.92
CA ALA A 169 18.60 -0.24 -4.35
C ALA A 169 17.82 0.95 -4.87
N LEU A 170 18.51 1.95 -5.42
CA LEU A 170 17.92 3.14 -5.98
C LEU A 170 17.12 2.80 -7.24
N PRO A 171 16.02 3.51 -7.52
CA PRO A 171 15.27 3.33 -8.76
C PRO A 171 16.15 3.61 -9.97
N VAL A 172 16.28 2.61 -10.84
CA VAL A 172 16.87 2.81 -12.16
C VAL A 172 15.79 3.38 -13.07
N HIS A 173 16.02 4.59 -13.56
CA HIS A 173 15.19 5.18 -14.61
C HIS A 173 15.63 4.63 -15.96
N GLU A 174 14.78 3.85 -16.60
CA GLU A 174 15.05 3.37 -17.96
C GLU A 174 14.96 4.56 -18.92
N MET A 175 16.11 5.16 -19.24
CA MET A 175 16.20 6.23 -20.21
C MET A 175 16.25 5.62 -21.61
N VAL A 176 15.26 5.94 -22.44
CA VAL A 176 15.25 5.53 -23.84
C VAL A 176 15.60 6.76 -24.69
N GLU A 177 16.67 6.64 -25.47
CA GLU A 177 17.10 7.68 -26.42
C GLU A 177 16.25 7.66 -27.69
N VAL A 178 15.74 8.83 -28.05
CA VAL A 178 14.87 9.10 -29.19
C VAL A 178 15.40 10.32 -29.92
N GLY A 179 16.13 10.11 -31.01
CA GLY A 179 16.79 11.21 -31.71
C GLY A 179 17.79 11.93 -30.79
N SER A 180 17.48 13.17 -30.39
CA SER A 180 18.27 13.99 -29.47
C SER A 180 17.74 14.06 -28.04
N GLU A 181 16.62 13.39 -27.72
CA GLU A 181 15.97 13.45 -26.41
C GLU A 181 16.01 12.10 -25.68
N THR A 182 16.28 12.14 -24.37
CA THR A 182 16.18 10.98 -23.46
C THR A 182 14.85 11.01 -22.73
N ILE A 183 14.06 9.95 -22.87
CA ILE A 183 12.74 9.86 -22.21
C ILE A 183 12.77 8.75 -21.17
N ASN A 184 12.27 9.05 -19.97
CA ASN A 184 12.15 8.08 -18.88
C ASN A 184 10.97 7.13 -19.14
N GLY A 185 11.27 5.89 -19.55
CA GLY A 185 10.35 4.80 -19.89
C GLY A 185 9.61 4.21 -18.69
N GLY A 186 10.23 4.25 -17.52
CA GLY A 186 9.73 3.62 -16.32
C GLY A 186 10.79 3.59 -15.24
N THR A 187 10.35 3.25 -14.03
CA THR A 187 11.23 3.08 -12.87
C THR A 187 11.34 1.61 -12.52
N THR A 188 12.57 1.10 -12.44
CA THR A 188 12.86 -0.29 -12.10
C THR A 188 13.56 -0.36 -10.75
N TRP A 189 13.08 -1.24 -9.86
CA TRP A 189 13.73 -1.56 -8.58
C TRP A 189 14.07 -3.05 -8.54
N MET A 190 15.24 -3.36 -7.98
CA MET A 190 15.58 -4.72 -7.56
C MET A 190 14.88 -5.03 -6.24
N LEU A 191 14.33 -6.24 -6.12
CA LEU A 191 13.63 -6.70 -4.92
C LEU A 191 14.36 -7.88 -4.29
N PRO A 192 14.34 -8.03 -2.95
CA PRO A 192 13.76 -7.10 -1.97
C PRO A 192 14.61 -5.82 -1.77
N SER A 193 13.98 -4.63 -1.79
CA SER A 193 14.71 -3.34 -1.69
C SER A 193 14.68 -2.77 -0.27
N MET A 194 15.81 -2.20 0.17
CA MET A 194 15.90 -1.42 1.41
C MET A 194 14.92 -0.22 1.43
N GLU A 195 14.67 0.43 0.28
CA GLU A 195 13.73 1.56 0.19
C GLU A 195 12.28 1.18 0.54
N MET A 196 11.94 -0.10 0.38
CA MET A 196 10.59 -0.63 0.59
C MET A 196 10.46 -1.38 1.92
N GLN A 197 11.51 -1.41 2.74
CA GLN A 197 11.48 -2.06 4.04
C GLN A 197 10.49 -1.35 4.99
N GLY A 198 9.66 -2.14 5.68
CA GLY A 198 8.63 -1.62 6.60
C GLY A 198 7.42 -0.97 5.91
N LEU A 199 7.42 -0.82 4.58
CA LEU A 199 6.29 -0.24 3.85
C LEU A 199 5.01 -1.08 4.05
N TRP A 200 5.14 -2.41 4.05
CA TRP A 200 4.03 -3.35 4.29
C TRP A 200 3.34 -3.14 5.64
N ASP A 201 4.11 -2.94 6.70
CA ASP A 201 3.60 -2.76 8.07
C ASP A 201 3.07 -1.35 8.29
N SER A 202 3.62 -0.36 7.57
CA SER A 202 3.14 1.01 7.59
C SER A 202 1.74 1.17 6.99
N LEU A 203 1.29 0.27 6.13
CA LEU A 203 -0.02 0.35 5.52
C LEU A 203 -1.06 -0.34 6.41
N VAL A 204 -2.04 0.43 6.86
CA VAL A 204 -3.13 -0.04 7.72
C VAL A 204 -4.42 0.03 6.94
N PHE A 205 -5.11 -1.12 6.84
CA PHE A 205 -6.41 -1.26 6.20
C PHE A 205 -7.37 -1.94 7.18
N ASP A 206 -8.67 -1.73 6.95
CA ASP A 206 -9.74 -2.25 7.82
C ASP A 206 -10.00 -3.74 7.63
N THR A 207 -9.68 -4.24 6.45
CA THR A 207 -9.87 -5.62 6.01
C THR A 207 -8.52 -6.26 5.71
N ASP A 208 -8.46 -7.59 5.72
CA ASP A 208 -7.24 -8.37 5.50
C ASP A 208 -6.79 -8.45 4.03
N ILE A 209 -7.13 -7.40 3.28
CA ILE A 209 -6.74 -7.13 1.90
C ILE A 209 -5.26 -7.45 1.65
N LYS A 210 -4.38 -7.10 2.59
CA LYS A 210 -2.95 -7.34 2.43
C LYS A 210 -2.66 -8.83 2.30
N LEU A 211 -3.15 -9.64 3.24
CA LEU A 211 -2.95 -11.09 3.24
C LEU A 211 -3.69 -11.75 2.07
N ASP A 212 -4.92 -11.31 1.77
CA ASP A 212 -5.69 -11.83 0.64
C ASP A 212 -4.96 -11.62 -0.69
N LEU A 213 -4.42 -10.41 -0.92
CA LEU A 213 -3.65 -10.10 -2.13
C LEU A 213 -2.34 -10.88 -2.20
N LEU A 214 -1.65 -11.07 -1.06
CA LEU A 214 -0.42 -11.86 -1.00
C LEU A 214 -0.70 -13.33 -1.31
N SER A 215 -1.71 -13.92 -0.67
CA SER A 215 -2.15 -15.30 -0.89
C SER A 215 -2.58 -15.52 -2.33
N TYR A 216 -3.34 -14.58 -2.91
CA TYR A 216 -3.69 -14.61 -4.32
C TYR A 216 -2.43 -14.58 -5.21
N ALA A 217 -1.52 -13.63 -5.00
CA ALA A 217 -0.31 -13.49 -5.79
C ALA A 217 0.57 -14.75 -5.74
N GLN A 218 0.71 -15.35 -4.56
CA GLN A 218 1.45 -16.60 -4.37
C GLN A 218 0.77 -17.77 -5.09
N THR A 219 -0.55 -17.91 -4.93
CA THR A 219 -1.33 -18.96 -5.57
C THR A 219 -1.29 -18.83 -7.09
N ALA A 220 -1.38 -17.60 -7.60
CA ALA A 220 -1.25 -17.29 -9.00
C ALA A 220 0.13 -17.74 -9.54
N LEU A 221 1.23 -17.33 -8.90
CA LEU A 221 2.57 -17.77 -9.32
C LEU A 221 2.76 -19.28 -9.21
N LEU A 222 2.18 -19.93 -8.19
CA LEU A 222 2.19 -21.38 -8.05
C LEU A 222 1.45 -22.07 -9.21
N PHE A 223 0.29 -21.57 -9.62
CA PHE A 223 -0.47 -22.11 -10.74
C PHE A 223 0.32 -21.98 -12.05
N ALA A 224 1.04 -20.87 -12.22
CA ALA A 224 1.95 -20.66 -13.34
C ALA A 224 3.08 -21.69 -13.34
N ASP A 225 3.74 -21.87 -12.19
CA ASP A 225 4.88 -22.79 -12.05
C ASP A 225 4.47 -24.25 -12.28
N LYS A 226 3.25 -24.63 -11.88
CA LYS A 226 2.67 -25.95 -12.17
C LYS A 226 2.10 -26.09 -13.58
N ASN A 227 2.25 -25.09 -14.44
CA ASN A 227 1.76 -25.08 -15.83
C ASN A 227 0.25 -25.39 -15.93
N VAL A 228 -0.55 -24.85 -15.01
CA VAL A 228 -2.01 -24.99 -15.07
C VAL A 228 -2.53 -24.33 -16.34
N SER A 229 -3.29 -25.09 -17.14
CA SER A 229 -3.76 -24.65 -18.45
C SER A 229 -4.75 -23.49 -18.32
N PRO A 230 -4.43 -22.28 -18.83
CA PRO A 230 -5.31 -21.10 -18.71
C PRO A 230 -6.62 -21.23 -19.51
N SER A 231 -6.68 -22.20 -20.43
CA SER A 231 -7.89 -22.49 -21.22
C SER A 231 -8.96 -23.24 -20.42
N ILE A 232 -8.58 -23.94 -19.34
CA ILE A 232 -9.51 -24.70 -18.49
C ILE A 232 -9.85 -23.88 -17.25
N ILE A 233 -8.80 -23.42 -16.56
CA ILE A 233 -8.94 -22.52 -15.42
C ILE A 233 -8.51 -21.16 -15.93
N SER A 234 -9.44 -20.22 -16.06
CA SER A 234 -9.13 -18.87 -16.54
C SER A 234 -8.62 -18.02 -15.39
N TRP A 235 -7.43 -17.44 -15.58
CA TRP A 235 -6.81 -16.51 -14.66
C TRP A 235 -5.79 -15.67 -15.43
N ASN A 236 -5.66 -14.40 -15.05
CA ASN A 236 -4.98 -13.39 -15.83
C ASN A 236 -3.73 -12.80 -15.17
N ARG A 237 -3.52 -13.04 -13.87
CA ARG A 237 -2.44 -12.46 -13.04
C ARG A 237 -2.44 -10.95 -13.00
N VAL A 238 -3.63 -10.36 -13.13
CA VAL A 238 -3.82 -8.90 -13.08
C VAL A 238 -4.63 -8.55 -11.84
N VAL A 239 -4.04 -7.73 -10.98
CA VAL A 239 -4.69 -7.15 -9.79
C VAL A 239 -4.92 -5.67 -10.05
N LEU A 240 -6.15 -5.22 -9.94
CA LEU A 240 -6.53 -3.81 -10.06
C LEU A 240 -6.99 -3.25 -8.72
N LEU A 241 -6.29 -2.24 -8.23
CA LEU A 241 -6.68 -1.47 -7.04
C LEU A 241 -7.25 -0.12 -7.48
N TYR A 242 -8.45 0.22 -7.05
CA TYR A 242 -9.08 1.50 -7.41
C TYR A 242 -9.68 2.20 -6.21
N GLY A 243 -9.78 3.52 -6.24
CA GLY A 243 -10.30 4.32 -5.12
C GLY A 243 -9.75 5.74 -5.09
N PRO A 244 -10.17 6.59 -4.15
CA PRO A 244 -9.74 7.97 -4.09
C PRO A 244 -8.21 8.12 -3.95
N PRO A 245 -7.62 9.24 -4.42
CA PRO A 245 -6.18 9.47 -4.31
C PRO A 245 -5.75 9.56 -2.84
N GLY A 246 -4.51 9.14 -2.56
CA GLY A 246 -3.94 9.21 -1.22
C GLY A 246 -4.36 8.11 -0.24
N THR A 247 -5.02 7.04 -0.71
CA THR A 247 -5.37 5.84 0.10
C THR A 247 -4.28 4.76 0.12
N GLY A 248 -3.12 4.99 -0.51
CA GLY A 248 -1.98 4.08 -0.44
C GLY A 248 -1.97 2.95 -1.48
N LYS A 249 -2.76 3.03 -2.56
CA LYS A 249 -2.81 2.01 -3.63
C LYS A 249 -1.44 1.70 -4.25
N THR A 250 -0.72 2.71 -4.75
CA THR A 250 0.63 2.54 -5.32
C THR A 250 1.59 1.97 -4.29
N SER A 251 1.55 2.48 -3.05
CA SER A 251 2.35 1.98 -1.93
C SER A 251 2.05 0.51 -1.59
N LEU A 252 0.77 0.10 -1.66
CA LEU A 252 0.37 -1.29 -1.43
C LEU A 252 0.90 -2.21 -2.53
N CYS A 253 0.86 -1.80 -3.80
CA CYS A 253 1.46 -2.58 -4.88
C CYS A 253 2.98 -2.76 -4.70
N ARG A 254 3.70 -1.69 -4.34
CA ARG A 254 5.14 -1.76 -4.04
C ARG A 254 5.43 -2.67 -2.86
N ALA A 255 4.65 -2.53 -1.78
CA ALA A 255 4.77 -3.36 -0.59
C ALA A 255 4.48 -4.84 -0.89
N LEU A 256 3.44 -5.13 -1.69
CA LEU A 256 3.07 -6.46 -2.14
C LEU A 256 4.18 -7.10 -2.97
N ALA A 257 4.73 -6.37 -3.94
CA ALA A 257 5.84 -6.85 -4.77
C ALA A 257 7.07 -7.20 -3.91
N ASN A 258 7.43 -6.32 -2.97
CA ASN A 258 8.55 -6.56 -2.06
C ASN A 258 8.29 -7.78 -1.16
N LYS A 259 7.08 -7.91 -0.61
CA LYS A 259 6.68 -9.05 0.23
C LYS A 259 6.67 -10.36 -0.56
N LEU A 260 6.21 -10.34 -1.82
CA LEU A 260 6.19 -11.49 -2.71
C LEU A 260 7.61 -11.96 -3.06
N ALA A 261 8.53 -11.03 -3.29
CA ALA A 261 9.95 -11.35 -3.50
C ALA A 261 10.57 -12.05 -2.29
N ILE A 262 10.20 -11.65 -1.06
CA ILE A 262 10.64 -12.32 0.16
C ILE A 262 10.03 -13.72 0.27
N ARG A 263 8.71 -13.85 0.08
CA ARG A 263 7.96 -15.11 0.24
C ARG A 263 8.24 -16.17 -0.81
N MET A 264 8.82 -15.77 -1.93
CA MET A 264 9.15 -16.65 -3.06
C MET A 264 10.65 -16.70 -3.32
N ALA A 265 11.48 -16.32 -2.33
CA ALA A 265 12.93 -16.28 -2.44
C ALA A 265 13.56 -17.68 -2.65
N ASP A 266 12.85 -18.74 -2.26
CA ASP A 266 13.21 -20.13 -2.52
C ASP A 266 13.08 -20.49 -4.01
N ARG A 267 12.07 -19.93 -4.69
CA ARG A 267 11.76 -20.20 -6.09
C ARG A 267 12.45 -19.25 -7.06
N TYR A 268 12.55 -17.97 -6.73
CA TYR A 268 13.11 -16.94 -7.60
C TYR A 268 14.39 -16.36 -7.01
N SER A 269 15.50 -16.49 -7.74
CA SER A 269 16.80 -15.97 -7.34
C SER A 269 16.93 -14.46 -7.53
N SER A 270 16.06 -13.86 -8.34
CA SER A 270 16.08 -12.44 -8.64
C SER A 270 14.64 -11.95 -8.88
N ALA A 271 14.30 -10.80 -8.33
CA ALA A 271 12.99 -10.18 -8.53
C ALA A 271 13.13 -8.70 -8.87
N LYS A 272 12.27 -8.20 -9.75
CA LYS A 272 12.19 -6.78 -10.12
C LYS A 272 10.78 -6.24 -9.98
N LEU A 273 10.67 -5.01 -9.49
CA LEU A 273 9.48 -4.18 -9.66
C LEU A 273 9.75 -3.22 -10.81
N ILE A 274 8.83 -3.16 -11.78
CA ILE A 274 8.86 -2.18 -12.87
C ILE A 274 7.60 -1.35 -12.76
N GLU A 275 7.72 -0.06 -12.50
CA GLU A 275 6.60 0.86 -12.39
C GLU A 275 6.51 1.76 -13.63
N LEU A 276 5.36 1.69 -14.26
CA LEU A 276 4.96 2.50 -15.40
C LEU A 276 3.87 3.47 -14.95
N ASN A 277 4.21 4.75 -14.84
CA ASN A 277 3.21 5.79 -14.65
C ASN A 277 2.63 6.19 -16.03
N THR A 278 1.35 5.91 -16.24
CA THR A 278 0.68 6.15 -17.52
C THR A 278 0.53 7.63 -17.86
N MET A 279 0.41 8.53 -16.87
CA MET A 279 0.34 9.98 -17.12
C MET A 279 1.64 10.55 -17.68
N ASN A 280 2.78 10.08 -17.14
CA ASN A 280 4.09 10.41 -17.67
C ASN A 280 4.30 9.79 -19.07
N LEU A 281 3.75 8.60 -19.30
CA LEU A 281 3.77 7.92 -20.59
C LEU A 281 2.95 8.66 -21.66
N MET A 282 1.83 9.27 -21.31
CA MET A 282 1.00 9.96 -22.31
C MET A 282 1.53 11.35 -22.67
N SER A 283 2.09 12.08 -21.69
CA SER A 283 2.55 13.47 -21.90
C SER A 283 3.85 13.60 -22.71
N LYS A 284 4.78 12.65 -22.58
CA LYS A 284 6.11 12.73 -23.21
C LYS A 284 6.24 11.97 -24.54
N TRP A 285 5.24 11.17 -24.91
CA TRP A 285 5.39 10.14 -25.93
C TRP A 285 4.33 10.29 -27.04
N PHE A 286 4.35 11.40 -27.77
CA PHE A 286 3.58 11.55 -29.02
C PHE A 286 4.48 11.31 -30.25
N SER A 287 3.94 10.59 -31.24
CA SER A 287 4.51 10.22 -32.56
C SER A 287 5.60 9.12 -32.64
N GLU A 288 6.60 9.04 -31.75
CA GLU A 288 7.66 7.97 -31.75
C GLU A 288 7.52 6.90 -30.66
N SER A 289 6.43 6.99 -29.92
CA SER A 289 6.18 6.36 -28.62
C SER A 289 5.90 4.86 -28.62
N ALA A 290 5.16 4.35 -29.59
CA ALA A 290 4.81 2.93 -29.66
C ALA A 290 6.05 2.04 -29.79
N ARG A 291 7.08 2.51 -30.51
CA ARG A 291 8.36 1.78 -30.66
C ARG A 291 9.11 1.68 -29.33
N LEU A 292 8.99 2.70 -28.49
CA LEU A 292 9.76 2.79 -27.26
C LEU A 292 9.10 2.00 -26.14
N VAL A 293 7.77 2.06 -26.07
CA VAL A 293 6.98 1.10 -25.29
C VAL A 293 7.38 -0.32 -25.67
N ALA A 294 7.44 -0.64 -26.97
CA ALA A 294 7.87 -1.97 -27.41
C ALA A 294 9.29 -2.33 -26.90
N ARG A 295 10.29 -1.43 -27.07
CA ARG A 295 11.66 -1.66 -26.60
C ARG A 295 11.75 -1.92 -25.09
N MET A 296 11.04 -1.12 -24.29
CA MET A 296 10.98 -1.30 -22.85
C MET A 296 10.41 -2.68 -22.50
N PHE A 297 9.25 -3.04 -23.08
CA PHE A 297 8.66 -4.35 -22.85
C PHE A 297 9.52 -5.50 -23.40
N ASP A 298 10.34 -5.29 -24.42
CA ASP A 298 11.29 -6.29 -24.91
C ASP A 298 12.42 -6.54 -23.89
N ALA A 299 12.92 -5.49 -23.21
CA ALA A 299 13.87 -5.65 -22.10
C ALA A 299 13.23 -6.40 -20.90
N ILE A 300 11.95 -6.15 -20.63
CA ILE A 300 11.18 -6.92 -19.63
C ILE A 300 11.11 -8.40 -20.04
N LYS A 301 10.78 -8.69 -21.30
CA LYS A 301 10.71 -10.06 -21.82
C LYS A 301 12.04 -10.77 -21.74
N GLU A 302 13.14 -10.11 -22.12
CA GLU A 302 14.50 -10.66 -22.03
C GLU A 302 14.82 -11.09 -20.58
N TYR A 303 14.49 -10.24 -19.60
CA TYR A 303 14.67 -10.59 -18.20
C TYR A 303 13.77 -11.76 -17.75
N LEU A 304 12.58 -11.90 -18.34
CA LEU A 304 11.62 -12.97 -18.07
C LEU A 304 11.96 -14.31 -18.72
N GLU A 305 12.83 -14.35 -19.73
CA GLU A 305 13.28 -15.60 -20.36
C GLU A 305 13.93 -16.55 -19.35
N SER A 306 14.58 -15.99 -18.32
CA SER A 306 15.04 -16.76 -17.17
C SER A 306 13.88 -17.10 -16.24
N SER A 307 13.54 -18.39 -16.17
CA SER A 307 12.49 -18.91 -15.27
C SER A 307 12.77 -18.73 -13.76
N ASN A 308 13.99 -18.31 -13.38
CA ASN A 308 14.38 -18.02 -12.00
C ASN A 308 14.20 -16.55 -11.62
N ASN A 309 13.77 -15.70 -12.57
CA ASN A 309 13.52 -14.29 -12.34
C ASN A 309 12.02 -14.05 -12.13
N LEU A 310 11.64 -13.15 -11.24
CA LEU A 310 10.26 -12.70 -11.03
C LEU A 310 10.13 -11.22 -11.45
N VAL A 311 9.07 -10.89 -12.19
CA VAL A 311 8.72 -9.48 -12.48
C VAL A 311 7.36 -9.14 -11.91
N CYS A 312 7.33 -8.10 -11.09
CA CYS A 312 6.12 -7.39 -10.71
C CYS A 312 6.00 -6.14 -11.59
N LEU A 313 5.06 -6.11 -12.52
CA LEU A 313 4.77 -4.92 -13.32
C LEU A 313 3.69 -4.09 -12.63
N LEU A 314 4.02 -2.89 -12.17
CA LEU A 314 3.07 -1.91 -11.66
C LEU A 314 2.70 -0.89 -12.75
N VAL A 315 1.43 -0.81 -13.11
CA VAL A 315 0.88 0.20 -14.02
C VAL A 315 0.06 1.18 -13.19
N ASP A 316 0.63 2.36 -12.91
CA ASP A 316 -0.03 3.38 -12.09
C ASP A 316 -0.85 4.37 -12.94
N GLU A 317 -1.93 4.87 -12.35
CA GLU A 317 -2.87 5.85 -12.92
C GLU A 317 -3.56 5.39 -14.21
N VAL A 318 -4.00 4.12 -14.28
CA VAL A 318 -4.61 3.54 -15.50
C VAL A 318 -5.86 4.30 -16.00
N GLU A 319 -6.51 5.11 -15.17
CA GLU A 319 -7.59 6.02 -15.58
C GLU A 319 -7.17 6.96 -16.71
N SER A 320 -5.89 7.31 -16.78
CA SER A 320 -5.41 8.26 -17.76
C SER A 320 -5.45 7.70 -19.19
N LEU A 321 -5.19 6.40 -19.34
CA LEU A 321 -5.36 5.69 -20.59
C LEU A 321 -6.82 5.72 -21.06
N THR A 322 -7.74 5.63 -20.10
CA THR A 322 -9.20 5.68 -20.33
C THR A 322 -9.64 7.06 -20.78
N ALA A 323 -9.13 8.10 -20.12
CA ALA A 323 -9.42 9.49 -20.45
C ALA A 323 -9.00 9.82 -21.89
N VAL A 324 -7.80 9.40 -22.28
CA VAL A 324 -7.25 9.56 -23.64
C VAL A 324 -8.10 8.85 -24.71
N ARG A 325 -8.56 7.63 -24.43
CA ARG A 325 -9.44 6.93 -25.39
C ARG A 325 -10.77 7.66 -25.55
N SER A 326 -11.33 8.16 -24.45
CA SER A 326 -12.63 8.85 -24.44
C SER A 326 -12.56 10.22 -25.15
N SER A 327 -11.51 11.00 -24.92
CA SER A 327 -11.25 12.29 -25.57
C SER A 327 -10.97 12.13 -27.07
N ALA A 328 -10.21 11.11 -27.45
CA ALA A 328 -9.90 10.83 -28.85
C ALA A 328 -11.13 10.34 -29.63
N MET A 329 -12.01 9.52 -29.02
CA MET A 329 -13.31 9.16 -29.60
C MET A 329 -14.24 10.37 -29.78
N SER A 330 -14.05 11.42 -28.97
CA SER A 330 -14.78 12.69 -29.06
C SER A 330 -14.14 13.68 -30.06
N GLY A 331 -13.06 13.29 -30.75
CA GLY A 331 -12.35 14.12 -31.73
C GLY A 331 -11.46 15.21 -31.12
N CYS A 332 -11.28 15.24 -29.80
CA CYS A 332 -10.48 16.26 -29.11
C CYS A 332 -8.99 15.93 -29.03
N GLU A 333 -8.59 14.67 -29.20
CA GLU A 333 -7.22 14.21 -29.00
C GLU A 333 -6.71 13.43 -30.23
N PRO A 334 -5.40 13.52 -30.58
CA PRO A 334 -4.88 12.90 -31.80
C PRO A 334 -5.05 11.37 -31.81
N SER A 335 -5.31 10.79 -32.98
CA SER A 335 -5.40 9.33 -33.17
C SER A 335 -4.17 8.55 -32.70
N ASP A 336 -3.02 9.22 -32.59
CA ASP A 336 -1.76 8.64 -32.16
C ASP A 336 -1.77 8.25 -30.68
N ALA A 337 -2.50 8.98 -29.83
CA ALA A 337 -2.63 8.68 -28.41
C ALA A 337 -3.31 7.32 -28.19
N ILE A 338 -4.35 7.01 -28.98
CA ILE A 338 -5.03 5.71 -28.98
C ILE A 338 -4.06 4.59 -29.38
N ARG A 339 -3.18 4.83 -30.35
CA ARG A 339 -2.20 3.82 -30.81
C ARG A 339 -1.23 3.44 -29.69
N VAL A 340 -0.77 4.41 -28.90
CA VAL A 340 0.10 4.15 -27.73
C VAL A 340 -0.62 3.32 -26.68
N VAL A 341 -1.86 3.69 -26.34
CA VAL A 341 -2.66 2.94 -25.35
C VAL A 341 -2.86 1.49 -25.80
N ASN A 342 -3.22 1.28 -27.07
CA ASN A 342 -3.36 -0.07 -27.63
C ASN A 342 -2.02 -0.84 -27.63
N ALA A 343 -0.90 -0.16 -27.90
CA ALA A 343 0.43 -0.79 -27.86
C ALA A 343 0.76 -1.27 -26.44
N VAL A 344 0.54 -0.44 -25.41
CA VAL A 344 0.75 -0.81 -23.99
C VAL A 344 -0.11 -2.02 -23.61
N LEU A 345 -1.42 -1.97 -23.91
CA LEU A 345 -2.34 -3.08 -23.65
C LEU A 345 -1.89 -4.38 -24.34
N THR A 346 -1.45 -4.28 -25.59
CA THR A 346 -0.96 -5.43 -26.35
C THR A 346 0.32 -6.01 -25.73
N GLN A 347 1.22 -5.16 -25.24
CA GLN A 347 2.45 -5.61 -24.58
C GLN A 347 2.16 -6.27 -23.24
N ILE A 348 1.23 -5.73 -22.45
CA ILE A 348 0.71 -6.35 -21.22
C ILE A 348 0.19 -7.76 -21.49
N ASP A 349 -0.61 -7.94 -22.55
CA ASP A 349 -1.13 -9.26 -22.94
C ASP A 349 -0.03 -10.25 -23.37
N GLN A 350 1.10 -9.76 -23.89
CA GLN A 350 2.24 -10.59 -24.27
C GLN A 350 3.03 -11.04 -23.03
N ILE A 351 3.41 -10.13 -22.14
CA ILE A 351 4.20 -10.47 -20.95
C ILE A 351 3.42 -11.35 -19.97
N LYS A 352 2.10 -11.22 -19.96
CA LYS A 352 1.21 -12.05 -19.16
C LYS A 352 1.33 -13.54 -19.51
N ARG A 353 1.88 -13.92 -20.68
CA ARG A 353 2.07 -15.34 -21.03
C ARG A 353 3.22 -16.00 -20.26
N TYR A 354 4.16 -15.22 -19.73
CA TYR A 354 5.30 -15.73 -18.98
C TYR A 354 4.86 -16.13 -17.56
N PRO A 355 5.19 -17.32 -17.05
CA PRO A 355 4.68 -17.80 -15.75
C PRO A 355 5.19 -16.99 -14.55
N ASN A 356 6.28 -16.26 -14.71
CA ASN A 356 7.02 -15.52 -13.70
C ASN A 356 6.71 -14.00 -13.71
N VAL A 357 5.48 -13.63 -14.07
CA VAL A 357 4.98 -12.24 -14.10
C VAL A 357 3.73 -12.10 -13.27
N ILE A 358 3.67 -11.07 -12.44
CA ILE A 358 2.44 -10.54 -11.86
C ILE A 358 2.24 -9.08 -12.26
N ILE A 359 1.00 -8.71 -12.60
CA ILE A 359 0.65 -7.36 -13.06
C ILE A 359 -0.23 -6.71 -12.00
N LEU A 360 0.20 -5.56 -11.51
CA LEU A 360 -0.47 -4.73 -10.53
C LEU A 360 -0.88 -3.43 -11.21
N ALA A 361 -2.12 -3.02 -11.05
CA ALA A 361 -2.65 -1.80 -11.64
C ALA A 361 -3.33 -0.95 -10.59
N THR A 362 -3.19 0.37 -10.68
CA THR A 362 -3.81 1.31 -9.73
C THR A 362 -4.59 2.38 -10.45
N SER A 363 -5.77 2.74 -9.91
CA SER A 363 -6.59 3.83 -10.44
C SER A 363 -7.15 4.76 -9.36
N ASN A 364 -7.08 6.08 -9.59
CA ASN A 364 -7.64 7.07 -8.66
C ASN A 364 -9.14 7.37 -8.88
N VAL A 365 -9.73 6.85 -9.95
CA VAL A 365 -11.11 7.14 -10.33
C VAL A 365 -12.01 5.98 -9.90
N THR A 366 -13.10 6.30 -9.20
CA THR A 366 -14.14 5.32 -8.80
C THR A 366 -15.21 5.12 -9.87
N GLY A 367 -15.19 5.94 -10.93
CA GLY A 367 -16.10 5.88 -12.07
C GLY A 367 -15.53 5.09 -13.25
N VAL A 368 -15.14 5.79 -14.33
CA VAL A 368 -14.80 5.16 -15.61
C VAL A 368 -13.35 4.71 -15.65
N ILE A 369 -13.13 3.41 -15.49
CA ILE A 369 -11.89 2.71 -15.82
C ILE A 369 -12.08 2.04 -17.19
N ASP A 370 -11.02 1.94 -17.97
CA ASP A 370 -11.06 1.32 -19.29
C ASP A 370 -11.62 -0.12 -19.20
N PRO A 371 -12.69 -0.46 -19.94
CA PRO A 371 -13.28 -1.78 -19.91
C PRO A 371 -12.28 -2.89 -20.25
N ALA A 372 -11.29 -2.62 -21.10
CA ALA A 372 -10.29 -3.59 -21.49
C ALA A 372 -9.36 -3.93 -20.31
N PHE A 373 -9.05 -2.97 -19.42
CA PHE A 373 -8.33 -3.26 -18.18
C PHE A 373 -9.19 -4.01 -17.18
N LEU A 374 -10.47 -3.64 -17.06
CA LEU A 374 -11.40 -4.33 -16.17
C LEU A 374 -11.54 -5.80 -16.55
N ASP A 375 -11.76 -6.12 -17.82
CA ASP A 375 -11.92 -7.50 -18.31
C ASP A 375 -10.66 -8.35 -18.12
N ARG A 376 -9.48 -7.72 -18.03
CA ARG A 376 -8.21 -8.39 -17.78
C ARG A 376 -7.93 -8.62 -16.30
N ALA A 377 -8.53 -7.86 -15.40
CA ALA A 377 -8.28 -7.95 -13.96
C ALA A 377 -9.04 -9.13 -13.33
N ASP A 378 -8.31 -10.06 -12.71
CA ASP A 378 -8.92 -11.14 -11.92
C ASP A 378 -9.45 -10.61 -10.60
N ILE A 379 -8.67 -9.74 -9.97
CA ILE A 379 -9.03 -9.07 -8.72
C ILE A 379 -9.28 -7.60 -9.01
N ARG A 380 -10.45 -7.13 -8.60
CA ARG A 380 -10.82 -5.71 -8.59
C ARG A 380 -11.10 -5.32 -7.15
N LEU A 381 -10.24 -4.51 -6.57
CA LEU A 381 -10.33 -4.16 -5.16
C LEU A 381 -10.48 -2.65 -4.98
N PHE A 382 -11.56 -2.26 -4.33
CA PHE A 382 -11.78 -0.88 -3.91
C PHE A 382 -11.01 -0.57 -2.61
N ILE A 383 -10.20 0.48 -2.61
CA ILE A 383 -9.48 0.98 -1.44
C ILE A 383 -10.00 2.38 -1.09
N GLY A 384 -10.91 2.42 -0.13
CA GLY A 384 -11.51 3.64 0.41
C GLY A 384 -10.62 4.37 1.43
N PRO A 385 -11.11 5.52 1.95
CA PRO A 385 -10.49 6.16 3.11
C PRO A 385 -10.57 5.23 4.33
N PRO A 386 -9.59 5.30 5.25
CA PRO A 386 -9.51 4.40 6.41
C PRO A 386 -10.66 4.66 7.40
N SER A 387 -11.15 3.60 8.05
CA SER A 387 -12.10 3.72 9.16
C SER A 387 -11.46 4.31 10.43
N ALA A 388 -12.28 4.72 11.39
CA ALA A 388 -11.78 5.24 12.68
C ALA A 388 -10.78 4.30 13.40
N PRO A 389 -11.01 2.96 13.46
CA PRO A 389 -10.00 2.00 13.92
C PRO A 389 -8.66 2.07 13.18
N ALA A 390 -8.65 2.11 11.84
CA ALA A 390 -7.41 2.23 11.07
C ALA A 390 -6.73 3.58 11.30
N ILE A 391 -7.49 4.67 11.37
CA ILE A 391 -6.98 6.01 11.71
C ILE A 391 -6.29 6.00 13.08
N TYR A 392 -6.92 5.38 14.08
CA TYR A 392 -6.34 5.24 15.41
C TYR A 392 -4.99 4.53 15.38
N SER A 393 -4.90 3.40 14.66
CA SER A 393 -3.65 2.65 14.48
C SER A 393 -2.58 3.47 13.75
N ILE A 394 -2.96 4.25 12.73
CA ILE A 394 -2.05 5.18 12.05
C ILE A 394 -1.50 6.20 13.04
N TYR A 395 -2.35 6.89 13.81
CA TYR A 395 -1.89 7.87 14.79
C TYR A 395 -1.03 7.25 15.89
N ARG A 396 -1.40 6.08 16.40
CA ARG A 396 -0.59 5.33 17.36
C ARG A 396 0.80 5.05 16.79
N SER A 397 0.91 4.60 15.53
CA SER A 397 2.20 4.37 14.87
C SER A 397 3.04 5.66 14.74
N CYS A 398 2.41 6.79 14.38
CA CYS A 398 3.09 8.07 14.29
C CYS A 398 3.59 8.58 15.64
N ILE A 399 2.79 8.45 16.70
CA ILE A 399 3.18 8.87 18.05
C ILE A 399 4.31 7.98 18.58
N SER A 400 4.22 6.66 18.40
CA SER A 400 5.30 5.73 18.76
C SER A 400 6.62 6.08 18.08
N GLU A 401 6.59 6.46 16.80
CA GLU A 401 7.77 6.91 16.06
C GLU A 401 8.35 8.22 16.62
N LEU A 402 7.50 9.21 16.93
CA LEU A 402 7.96 10.46 17.54
C LEU A 402 8.55 10.26 18.94
N VAL A 403 8.02 9.30 19.71
CA VAL A 403 8.60 8.89 21.00
C VAL A 403 9.94 8.19 20.79
N ARG A 404 10.04 7.26 19.82
CA ARG A 404 11.28 6.54 19.47
C ARG A 404 12.42 7.49 19.12
N VAL A 405 12.13 8.55 18.35
CA VAL A 405 13.10 9.60 17.97
C VAL A 405 13.38 10.59 19.12
N GLY A 406 12.60 10.54 20.21
CA GLY A 406 12.78 11.40 21.38
C GLY A 406 12.16 12.79 21.26
N LEU A 407 11.30 13.04 20.28
CA LEU A 407 10.53 14.29 20.15
C LEU A 407 9.39 14.38 21.19
N LEU A 408 8.87 13.23 21.62
CA LEU A 408 7.84 13.12 22.66
C LEU A 408 8.39 12.38 23.90
N GLN A 409 7.88 12.73 25.08
CA GLN A 409 8.27 12.07 26.34
C GLN A 409 7.81 10.61 26.39
N ALA A 410 8.74 9.70 26.69
CA ALA A 410 8.48 8.26 26.85
C ALA A 410 7.81 7.87 28.19
N ARG A 411 7.58 8.82 29.11
CA ARG A 411 7.12 8.51 30.49
C ARG A 411 5.67 8.02 30.59
N GLU A 412 4.93 7.89 29.48
CA GLU A 412 3.50 7.54 29.46
C GLU A 412 3.10 6.62 28.29
N ILE A 413 3.97 5.70 27.83
CA ILE A 413 3.64 4.78 26.71
C ILE A 413 2.70 3.66 27.19
N ASN A 414 1.44 4.02 27.48
CA ASN A 414 0.34 3.07 27.58
C ASN A 414 -0.73 3.44 26.55
N LEU A 415 -0.31 3.74 25.31
CA LEU A 415 -1.25 3.80 24.19
C LEU A 415 -1.67 2.38 23.85
N LEU A 416 -2.82 2.00 24.40
CA LEU A 416 -3.43 0.69 24.21
C LEU A 416 -3.78 0.48 22.73
N SER A 417 -3.76 -0.77 22.27
CA SER A 417 -4.30 -1.10 20.96
C SER A 417 -5.81 -0.83 20.91
N TYR A 418 -6.36 -0.66 19.71
CA TYR A 418 -7.81 -0.52 19.53
C TYR A 418 -8.57 -1.72 20.13
N GLN A 419 -8.03 -2.93 20.00
CA GLN A 419 -8.61 -4.14 20.57
C GLN A 419 -8.66 -4.10 22.10
N ALA A 420 -7.58 -3.67 22.75
CA ALA A 420 -7.56 -3.51 24.21
C ALA A 420 -8.62 -2.50 24.67
N LEU A 421 -8.81 -1.39 23.93
CA LEU A 421 -9.88 -0.43 24.20
C LEU A 421 -11.28 -1.05 24.00
N LYS A 422 -11.47 -1.83 22.93
CA LYS A 422 -12.73 -2.53 22.63
C LYS A 422 -13.06 -3.56 23.70
N ALA A 423 -12.08 -4.34 24.17
CA ALA A 423 -12.23 -5.31 25.25
C ALA A 423 -12.61 -4.64 26.58
N MET A 424 -12.04 -3.46 26.86
CA MET A 424 -12.43 -2.62 27.98
C MET A 424 -13.77 -1.87 27.77
N ARG A 425 -14.47 -2.11 26.66
CA ARG A 425 -15.73 -1.42 26.29
C ARG A 425 -15.61 0.11 26.34
N PHE A 426 -14.43 0.64 26.03
CA PHE A 426 -14.14 2.08 26.03
C PHE A 426 -14.43 2.79 27.36
N THR A 427 -14.41 2.08 28.50
CA THR A 427 -14.61 2.71 29.81
C THR A 427 -13.42 3.57 30.19
N GLU A 428 -13.66 4.82 30.60
CA GLU A 428 -12.60 5.76 30.93
C GLU A 428 -11.96 5.45 32.29
N THR A 429 -10.65 5.23 32.26
CA THR A 429 -9.80 5.00 33.43
C THR A 429 -8.58 5.92 33.34
N LYS A 430 -7.87 6.10 34.46
CA LYS A 430 -6.64 6.90 34.46
C LYS A 430 -5.56 6.32 33.51
N MET A 431 -5.58 5.01 33.26
CA MET A 431 -4.57 4.34 32.43
C MET A 431 -4.83 4.46 30.93
N ASN A 432 -6.10 4.55 30.50
CA ASN A 432 -6.47 4.61 29.08
C ASN A 432 -6.97 5.98 28.62
N SER A 433 -6.90 7.02 29.47
CA SER A 433 -7.37 8.38 29.16
C SER A 433 -6.74 8.96 27.88
N LEU A 434 -5.44 8.79 27.69
CA LEU A 434 -4.72 9.20 26.48
C LEU A 434 -5.16 8.41 25.26
N SER A 435 -5.32 7.10 25.42
CA SER A 435 -5.80 6.20 24.36
C SER A 435 -7.21 6.56 23.92
N LEU A 436 -8.09 6.93 24.87
CA LEU A 436 -9.45 7.38 24.59
C LEU A 436 -9.49 8.78 23.97
N ALA A 437 -8.61 9.70 24.37
CA ALA A 437 -8.47 11.00 23.73
C ALA A 437 -8.03 10.84 22.26
N LEU A 438 -7.06 9.96 22.00
CA LEU A 438 -6.62 9.63 20.65
C LEU A 438 -7.71 8.93 19.83
N TRP A 439 -8.52 8.06 20.46
CA TRP A 439 -9.68 7.44 19.83
C TRP A 439 -10.74 8.47 19.42
N ARG A 440 -11.09 9.41 20.31
CA ARG A 440 -12.01 10.52 19.99
C ARG A 440 -11.50 11.36 18.82
N LEU A 441 -10.19 11.63 18.79
CA LEU A 441 -9.56 12.31 17.67
C LEU A 441 -9.68 11.50 16.37
N ALA A 442 -9.42 10.19 16.41
CA ALA A 442 -9.56 9.32 15.26
C ALA A 442 -11.00 9.29 14.71
N GLN A 443 -12.02 9.32 15.58
CA GLN A 443 -13.42 9.45 15.19
C GLN A 443 -13.70 10.79 14.50
N GLY A 444 -13.11 11.88 14.98
CA GLY A 444 -13.22 13.22 14.36
C GLY A 444 -12.45 13.35 13.04
N SER A 445 -11.49 12.48 12.77
CA SER A 445 -10.66 12.49 11.54
C SER A 445 -11.21 11.64 10.39
N VAL A 446 -12.38 11.00 10.57
CA VAL A 446 -13.02 10.18 9.52
C VAL A 446 -13.32 11.04 8.29
N GLY A 447 -12.96 10.54 7.11
CA GLY A 447 -13.07 11.25 5.83
C GLY A 447 -11.74 11.77 5.29
N LEU A 448 -10.69 11.86 6.13
CA LEU A 448 -9.34 12.16 5.67
C LEU A 448 -8.68 10.93 5.03
N ASN A 449 -7.90 11.14 3.97
CA ASN A 449 -7.13 10.07 3.33
C ASN A 449 -5.82 9.76 4.09
N GLY A 450 -5.25 8.57 3.87
CA GLY A 450 -4.03 8.11 4.54
C GLY A 450 -2.84 9.05 4.39
N ARG A 451 -2.66 9.67 3.21
CA ARG A 451 -1.60 10.66 2.96
C ARG A 451 -1.74 11.89 3.86
N THR A 452 -2.95 12.44 3.97
CA THR A 452 -3.24 13.58 4.86
C THR A 452 -3.01 13.18 6.31
N LEU A 453 -3.51 12.01 6.74
CA LEU A 453 -3.38 11.52 8.11
C LEU A 453 -1.91 11.42 8.56
N ARG A 454 -1.03 10.90 7.71
CA ARG A 454 0.41 10.80 7.99
C ARG A 454 1.15 12.14 7.92
N LYS A 455 0.56 13.17 7.29
CA LYS A 455 1.09 14.55 7.25
C LYS A 455 0.74 15.36 8.49
N LEU A 456 -0.39 15.07 9.15
CA LEU A 456 -0.89 15.81 10.30
C LEU A 456 0.12 15.93 11.46
N PRO A 457 0.88 14.89 11.87
CA PRO A 457 1.85 15.03 12.97
C PRO A 457 2.90 16.13 12.72
N LEU A 458 3.37 16.25 11.48
CA LEU A 458 4.32 17.29 11.09
C LEU A 458 3.69 18.68 11.17
N LEU A 459 2.47 18.82 10.65
CA LEU A 459 1.72 20.09 10.68
C LEU A 459 1.38 20.52 12.12
N ALA A 460 0.99 19.57 12.96
CA ALA A 460 0.74 19.79 14.38
C ALA A 460 1.99 20.29 15.09
N HIS A 461 3.13 19.63 14.82
CA HIS A 461 4.41 20.03 15.37
C HIS A 461 4.83 21.44 14.90
N ALA A 462 4.66 21.74 13.63
CA ALA A 462 5.10 23.01 13.04
C ALA A 462 4.23 24.21 13.44
N PHE A 463 2.89 24.07 13.42
CA PHE A 463 1.97 25.22 13.47
C PHE A 463 1.12 25.32 14.74
N HIS A 464 0.96 24.22 15.49
CA HIS A 464 -0.01 24.17 16.59
C HIS A 464 0.62 23.92 17.97
N LEU A 465 1.85 23.39 18.05
CA LEU A 465 2.55 23.24 19.33
C LEU A 465 2.77 24.57 20.07
N THR A 466 3.10 25.64 19.34
CA THR A 466 3.30 26.98 19.91
C THR A 466 2.01 27.61 20.44
N LYS A 467 0.84 27.15 19.96
CA LYS A 467 -0.47 27.57 20.46
C LYS A 467 -0.85 26.88 21.76
N VAL A 468 -0.40 25.63 21.94
CA VAL A 468 -0.70 24.83 23.15
C VAL A 468 0.34 25.08 24.26
N ILE A 469 1.59 25.41 23.90
CA ILE A 469 2.65 25.79 24.84
C ILE A 469 3.00 27.29 24.66
N PRO A 470 2.38 28.21 25.43
CA PRO A 470 2.72 29.62 25.37
C PRO A 470 4.17 29.84 25.81
N GLY A 471 5.05 30.28 24.90
CA GLY A 471 6.47 30.55 25.17
C GLY A 471 7.47 29.74 24.36
N LEU A 472 7.02 28.72 23.61
CA LEU A 472 7.85 28.03 22.63
C LEU A 472 8.07 28.98 21.43
N ARG A 473 9.27 29.55 21.28
CA ARG A 473 9.58 30.49 20.18
C ARG A 473 9.45 29.78 18.82
N SER A 474 8.56 30.28 17.98
CA SER A 474 8.48 29.91 16.56
C SER A 474 9.67 30.51 15.80
N HIS A 475 10.44 29.68 15.10
CA HIS A 475 11.32 30.13 14.00
C HIS A 475 10.57 30.32 12.67
N ALA A 476 9.25 30.12 12.65
CA ALA A 476 8.43 30.23 11.43
C ALA A 476 7.74 31.60 11.36
N SER A 477 8.51 32.64 11.06
CA SER A 477 8.02 33.83 10.36
C SER A 477 8.58 33.82 8.93
N PHE A 478 8.18 32.84 8.12
CA PHE A 478 8.37 32.90 6.67
C PHE A 478 7.07 33.40 6.02
N SER A 479 6.66 34.61 6.40
CA SER A 479 5.68 35.37 5.64
C SER A 479 6.45 36.19 4.60
N GLY A 480 6.90 35.51 3.54
CA GLY A 480 7.53 36.13 2.38
C GLY A 480 6.72 35.74 1.15
N ARG A 481 5.92 36.69 0.63
CA ARG A 481 5.26 36.56 -0.67
C ARG A 481 6.29 36.20 -1.74
N LEU A 482 6.22 34.99 -2.28
CA LEU A 482 6.98 34.63 -3.48
C LEU A 482 6.27 35.24 -4.70
N HIS A 483 6.62 36.49 -5.01
CA HIS A 483 6.47 37.02 -6.37
C HIS A 483 7.54 36.34 -7.24
N LEU A 484 7.13 35.41 -8.09
CA LEU A 484 7.93 34.96 -9.22
C LEU A 484 7.92 36.05 -10.29
N SER A 485 9.04 36.73 -10.47
CA SER A 485 9.33 37.50 -11.67
C SER A 485 10.80 37.42 -12.03
N GLY A 486 11.08 36.95 -13.26
CA GLY A 486 12.21 37.40 -14.07
C GLY A 486 13.49 36.58 -13.97
N PHE A 487 13.65 35.63 -14.88
CA PHE A 487 14.97 35.22 -15.39
C PHE A 487 15.66 36.42 -16.05
N GLY A 488 16.96 36.60 -15.78
CA GLY A 488 17.79 37.61 -16.44
C GLY A 488 19.27 37.57 -16.01
N SER A 489 20.05 36.78 -16.76
CA SER A 489 21.42 37.06 -17.25
C SER A 489 22.63 37.26 -16.32
N SER A 490 23.59 36.32 -16.47
CA SER A 490 25.06 36.44 -16.69
C SER A 490 26.01 37.07 -15.65
N ASP A 491 27.12 36.33 -15.44
CA ASP A 491 28.50 36.72 -15.06
C ASP A 491 28.72 37.20 -13.61
N SER A 492 29.78 36.87 -12.85
CA SER A 492 31.04 36.17 -13.05
C SER A 492 31.76 35.98 -11.67
N LEU A 493 32.64 34.96 -11.60
CA LEU A 493 33.91 34.87 -10.85
C LEU A 493 34.01 35.14 -9.32
N SER A 494 34.33 34.04 -8.62
CA SER A 494 35.50 33.84 -7.74
C SER A 494 35.49 34.20 -6.24
N SER A 495 36.04 33.23 -5.49
CA SER A 495 36.65 33.30 -4.15
C SER A 495 35.80 33.75 -2.96
N ASN A 496 35.25 32.78 -2.22
CA ASN A 496 35.30 32.71 -0.74
C ASN A 496 34.53 31.48 -0.26
N THR A 497 35.10 30.29 -0.49
CA THR A 497 34.53 29.00 -0.04
C THR A 497 35.37 28.45 1.10
N GLU A 498 35.48 29.18 2.22
CA GLU A 498 36.19 28.67 3.41
C GLU A 498 35.75 29.29 4.76
N ARG A 499 34.59 29.98 4.81
CA ARG A 499 34.05 30.55 6.07
C ARG A 499 32.58 30.26 6.37
N THR A 500 31.94 29.37 5.61
CA THR A 500 30.50 29.06 5.76
C THR A 500 30.21 27.75 6.51
N MET A 501 31.21 26.90 6.78
CA MET A 501 30.99 25.67 7.56
C MET A 501 30.91 25.90 9.07
N ASP A 502 31.69 26.85 9.62
CA ASP A 502 31.69 27.11 11.07
C ASP A 502 30.38 27.74 11.59
N SER A 503 29.63 28.45 10.73
CA SER A 503 28.37 29.10 11.14
C SER A 503 27.17 28.13 11.18
N VAL A 504 27.22 27.02 10.44
CA VAL A 504 26.17 25.98 10.47
C VAL A 504 26.42 25.01 11.63
N GLU A 505 27.69 24.78 11.98
CA GLU A 505 28.08 23.90 13.08
C GLU A 505 27.90 24.56 14.46
N LEU A 506 28.01 25.89 14.54
CA LEU A 506 27.68 26.66 15.76
C LEU A 506 26.17 26.75 16.06
N LEU A 507 25.29 26.62 15.06
CA LEU A 507 23.83 26.60 15.26
C LEU A 507 23.29 25.23 15.72
N ARG A 508 24.12 24.17 15.70
CA ARG A 508 23.77 22.85 16.24
C ARG A 508 23.96 22.72 17.75
N ARG A 509 24.52 23.72 18.43
CA ARG A 509 24.69 23.70 19.89
C ARG A 509 23.47 24.30 20.61
N GLU A 510 22.73 23.38 21.21
CA GLU A 510 21.90 23.56 22.43
C GLU A 510 20.68 24.50 22.33
N CYS A 511 19.63 24.03 21.67
CA CYS A 511 18.29 24.24 22.22
C CYS A 511 17.91 22.97 23.00
N PRO A 512 17.76 23.02 24.34
CA PRO A 512 17.15 21.92 25.06
C PRO A 512 15.70 21.81 24.59
N GLN A 513 15.45 20.94 23.62
CA GLN A 513 14.10 20.55 23.23
C GLN A 513 13.49 19.90 24.48
N ILE A 514 12.69 20.65 25.23
CA ILE A 514 11.91 20.09 26.33
C ILE A 514 11.04 19.01 25.66
N PRO A 515 11.21 17.73 26.01
CA PRO A 515 10.46 16.68 25.34
C PRO A 515 8.97 16.96 25.62
N ILE A 516 8.15 16.93 24.58
CA ILE A 516 6.74 17.37 24.68
C ILE A 516 5.92 16.21 25.25
N SER A 517 4.94 16.51 26.12
CA SER A 517 4.05 15.47 26.64
C SER A 517 3.10 14.97 25.53
N ILE A 518 2.77 13.68 25.56
CA ILE A 518 1.87 13.07 24.58
C ILE A 518 0.48 13.75 24.62
N SER A 519 -0.02 14.07 25.82
CA SER A 519 -1.27 14.81 26.00
C SER A 519 -1.30 16.16 25.28
N THR A 520 -0.22 16.94 25.38
CA THR A 520 -0.07 18.24 24.71
C THR A 520 -0.03 18.07 23.20
N PHE A 521 0.67 17.03 22.73
CA PHE A 521 0.76 16.73 21.31
C PHE A 521 -0.60 16.31 20.72
N ILE A 522 -1.39 15.49 21.43
CA ILE A 522 -2.75 15.11 21.00
C ILE A 522 -3.64 16.35 20.85
N GLN A 523 -3.54 17.33 21.76
CA GLN A 523 -4.27 18.61 21.65
C GLN A 523 -3.84 19.41 20.42
N ALA A 524 -2.53 19.51 20.15
CA ALA A 524 -2.04 20.18 18.95
C ALA A 524 -2.50 19.47 17.67
N LEU A 525 -2.54 18.13 17.68
CA LEU A 525 -3.03 17.32 16.57
C LEU A 525 -4.52 17.55 16.33
N GLN A 526 -5.33 17.66 17.39
CA GLN A 526 -6.74 18.00 17.30
C GLN A 526 -6.97 19.34 16.59
N LEU A 527 -6.26 20.40 17.01
CA LEU A 527 -6.37 21.72 16.37
C LEU A 527 -5.95 21.69 14.89
N THR A 528 -5.05 20.78 14.52
CA THR A 528 -4.59 20.62 13.14
C THR A 528 -5.64 19.92 12.29
N VAL A 529 -6.30 18.90 12.83
CA VAL A 529 -7.42 18.21 12.17
C VAL A 529 -8.57 19.18 11.91
N GLU A 530 -8.97 19.96 12.91
CA GLU A 530 -10.00 20.99 12.78
C GLU A 530 -9.64 22.01 11.67
N ALA A 531 -8.39 22.45 11.62
CA ALA A 531 -7.91 23.36 10.57
C ALA A 531 -7.94 22.73 9.17
N GLN A 532 -7.63 21.43 9.05
CA GLN A 532 -7.67 20.74 7.76
C GLN A 532 -9.10 20.57 7.23
N PHE A 533 -10.08 20.25 8.08
CA PHE A 533 -11.48 20.20 7.64
C PHE A 533 -12.00 21.58 7.23
N ALA A 534 -11.63 22.64 7.96
CA ALA A 534 -12.00 24.00 7.59
C ALA A 534 -11.42 24.41 6.21
N GLU A 535 -10.21 23.96 5.88
CA GLU A 535 -9.58 24.19 4.57
C GLU A 535 -10.31 23.45 3.44
N VAL A 536 -10.70 22.18 3.68
CA VAL A 536 -11.48 21.38 2.72
C VAL A 536 -12.86 22.01 2.47
N GLU A 537 -13.60 22.40 3.52
CA GLU A 537 -14.89 23.08 3.38
C GLU A 537 -14.77 24.40 2.62
N ALA A 538 -13.71 25.17 2.85
CA ALA A 538 -13.47 26.42 2.13
C ALA A 538 -13.22 26.18 0.63
N LEU A 539 -12.50 25.11 0.27
CA LEU A 539 -12.27 24.71 -1.12
C LEU A 539 -13.54 24.22 -1.81
N ASP A 540 -14.38 23.45 -1.11
CA ASP A 540 -15.66 22.98 -1.62
C ASP A 540 -16.66 24.12 -1.86
N LEU A 541 -16.69 25.11 -0.97
CA LEU A 541 -17.47 26.34 -1.16
C LEU A 541 -16.96 27.14 -2.37
N ALA A 542 -15.64 27.25 -2.54
CA ALA A 542 -15.04 27.97 -3.67
C ALA A 542 -15.28 27.25 -5.02
N SER A 543 -15.25 25.92 -5.05
CA SER A 543 -15.52 25.13 -6.26
C SER A 543 -17.01 25.18 -6.65
N SER A 544 -17.92 25.15 -5.66
CA SER A 544 -19.36 25.32 -5.85
C SER A 544 -19.73 26.72 -6.36
N GLN A 545 -19.07 27.77 -5.89
CA GLN A 545 -19.24 29.14 -6.40
C GLN A 545 -18.73 29.30 -7.84
N LYS A 546 -17.59 28.68 -8.20
CA LYS A 546 -17.11 28.64 -9.59
C LYS A 546 -18.09 27.90 -10.51
N GLY A 547 -18.69 26.79 -10.05
CA GLY A 547 -19.71 26.06 -10.78
C GLY A 547 -21.01 26.85 -11.01
N ARG A 548 -21.41 27.70 -10.06
CA ARG A 548 -22.54 28.64 -10.22
C ARG A 548 -22.23 29.76 -11.22
N LEU A 549 -21.06 30.37 -11.15
CA LEU A 549 -20.63 31.39 -12.11
C LEU A 549 -20.53 30.83 -13.53
N SER A 550 -20.05 29.59 -13.72
CA SER A 550 -20.04 28.94 -15.04
C SER A 550 -21.44 28.61 -15.57
N ARG A 551 -22.44 28.35 -14.69
CA ARG A 551 -23.84 28.18 -15.09
C ARG A 551 -24.51 29.51 -15.44
N ASP A 552 -24.22 30.59 -14.71
CA ASP A 552 -24.77 31.92 -14.98
C ASP A 552 -24.20 32.54 -16.28
N PHE A 553 -22.97 32.19 -16.66
CA PHE A 553 -22.41 32.52 -17.99
C PHE A 553 -23.00 31.70 -19.14
N SER A 554 -23.62 30.54 -18.87
CA SER A 554 -24.30 29.72 -19.88
C SER A 554 -25.76 30.13 -20.14
N HIS A 555 -26.35 30.97 -19.29
CA HIS A 555 -27.71 31.52 -19.46
C HIS A 555 -27.77 32.97 -19.98
N SER A 556 -26.62 33.60 -20.23
CA SER A 556 -26.54 34.98 -20.78
C SER A 556 -26.17 35.04 -22.28
N ARG A 557 -26.29 33.93 -23.02
CA ARG A 557 -26.25 33.90 -24.49
C ARG A 557 -27.59 33.42 -25.08
N SER A 558 -28.67 34.17 -24.83
CA SER A 558 -29.86 34.08 -25.67
C SER A 558 -29.70 35.01 -26.88
N VAL A 559 -29.46 34.35 -28.01
CA VAL A 559 -29.53 34.79 -29.40
C VAL A 559 -30.44 36.00 -29.65
N VAL A 560 -29.88 37.12 -30.12
CA VAL A 560 -30.61 38.16 -30.85
C VAL A 560 -30.56 37.78 -32.34
N PRO A 561 -31.70 37.56 -33.03
CA PRO A 561 -31.69 37.23 -34.44
C PRO A 561 -31.45 38.49 -35.29
N LEU A 562 -30.40 38.47 -36.10
CA LEU A 562 -30.14 39.44 -37.16
C LEU A 562 -31.18 39.27 -38.28
N GLY A 563 -32.02 40.28 -38.49
CA GLY A 563 -32.93 40.39 -39.65
C GLY A 563 -32.21 40.90 -40.90
N PRO A 564 -32.76 40.66 -42.10
CA PRO A 564 -32.05 40.86 -43.36
C PRO A 564 -32.01 42.33 -43.78
N THR A 565 -30.93 42.65 -44.50
CA THR A 565 -30.63 43.91 -45.18
C THR A 565 -31.79 44.40 -46.06
N GLY A 566 -32.12 45.69 -45.93
CA GLY A 566 -33.01 46.43 -46.84
C GLY A 566 -32.54 47.88 -46.98
N ASP A 567 -32.47 48.33 -48.23
CA ASP A 567 -31.99 49.63 -48.73
C ASP A 567 -32.48 50.88 -47.99
N ARG A 568 -31.56 51.82 -47.72
CA ARG A 568 -31.54 53.20 -48.26
C ARG A 568 -30.35 54.01 -47.76
#